data_AF-A0A850MQP4-F1
#
_entry.id   AF-A0A850MQP4-F1
#
_cell.length_a   1.000
_cell.length_b   1.000
_cell.length_c   1.000
_cell.angle_alpha   90.00
_cell.angle_beta   90.00
_cell.angle_gamma   90.00
#
_symmetry.space_group_name_H-M   'P 1'
#
loop_
_entity.id
_entity.type
_entity.pdbx_description
1 polymer ?
#
loop_
_entity_poly.entity_id
_entity_poly.type
_entity_poly.pdbx_seq_one_letter_code
_entity_poly.pdbx_strand_id
1 'polypeptide(L)'
;MSQDYKARVVDVKEVLKRETRNYMLYFNYDNEAFMNTGIQESGSTPFGASTTTGPSGKAVPGKIGVKQDIIDGFAFLGMKSAFLATVSTAYPMDFIGKIVEALKTPGAAFIQALTSCDRGWRHPVNITTKINKLSVDSGFWPLYSIRIKDGKPTYAINRKIKFDKTKELLTEYLSLMGRYRHLVKPRREDLIDELVSMVHARANNVVGLVDQFGDPEGQFETYKIKLTELPNQKIISPGHGLCQGCGAGIALKQLAIGIQMVAGTNVIFTNNTSCSEVSLSKDDVPSYNTPWAHHLFETSATTGDAIATAYRIMQTKGHFKGEIPYVVAIGGDGSTYDIGFQFLKSALVRVGSFGLMNPLLSD
;
A
#
# COMPACT_ATOMS: atom_id res chain seq x y z
N MET A 1 14.07 22.02 -1.17
CA MET A 1 13.10 22.31 -0.10
C MET A 1 13.63 21.71 1.19
N SER A 2 13.70 22.47 2.29
CA SER A 2 14.20 21.97 3.57
C SER A 2 13.10 21.17 4.27
N GLN A 3 13.41 19.94 4.71
CA GLN A 3 12.48 19.06 5.44
C GLN A 3 12.63 19.27 6.96
N ASP A 4 12.60 20.54 7.38
CA ASP A 4 12.78 20.96 8.78
C ASP A 4 11.42 21.06 9.48
N TYR A 5 10.73 19.92 9.47
CA TYR A 5 9.38 19.77 10.00
C TYR A 5 9.37 19.50 11.50
N LYS A 6 8.34 20.01 12.18
CA LYS A 6 8.03 19.57 13.54
C LYS A 6 7.63 18.10 13.54
N ALA A 7 8.21 17.36 14.48
CA ALA A 7 7.98 15.94 14.62
C ALA A 7 6.83 15.66 15.59
N ARG A 8 5.88 14.82 15.16
CA ARG A 8 4.81 14.25 15.98
C ARG A 8 5.00 12.74 16.12
N VAL A 9 4.91 12.25 17.35
CA VAL A 9 4.88 10.81 17.62
C VAL A 9 3.42 10.38 17.72
N VAL A 10 3.01 9.47 16.83
CA VAL A 10 1.70 8.82 16.86
C VAL A 10 1.83 7.56 17.72
N ASP A 11 1.40 7.65 18.98
CA ASP A 11 1.38 6.49 19.88
C ASP A 11 0.20 5.58 19.53
N VAL A 12 0.49 4.37 19.06
CA VAL A 12 -0.53 3.43 18.59
C VAL A 12 -1.50 3.03 19.69
N LYS A 13 -1.09 3.10 20.97
CA LYS A 13 -2.03 2.89 22.09
C LYS A 13 -3.15 3.92 22.12
N GLU A 14 -2.85 5.17 21.80
CA GLU A 14 -3.86 6.23 21.76
C GLU A 14 -4.75 6.09 20.52
N VAL A 15 -4.19 5.63 19.39
CA VAL A 15 -4.96 5.32 18.19
C VAL A 15 -5.97 4.18 18.43
N LEU A 16 -5.56 3.13 19.15
CA LEU A 16 -6.42 1.99 19.48
C LEU A 16 -7.64 2.38 20.33
N LYS A 17 -7.54 3.42 21.17
CA LYS A 17 -8.63 3.91 22.01
C LYS A 17 -9.72 4.68 21.25
N ARG A 18 -9.47 5.09 20.00
CA ARG A 18 -10.48 5.83 19.20
C ARG A 18 -11.75 4.99 19.07
N GLU A 19 -12.93 5.59 19.20
CA GLU A 19 -14.20 4.86 18.96
C GLU A 19 -14.52 4.73 17.46
N THR A 20 -13.88 5.56 16.64
CA THR A 20 -14.04 5.55 15.19
C THR A 20 -13.42 4.31 14.55
N ARG A 21 -13.92 3.98 13.36
CA ARG A 21 -13.41 2.91 12.50
C ARG A 21 -13.59 3.24 11.03
N ASN A 22 -12.77 2.65 10.17
CA ASN A 22 -13.01 2.70 8.74
C ASN A 22 -14.17 1.78 8.33
N TYR A 23 -14.59 1.95 7.08
CA TYR A 23 -15.58 1.06 6.46
C TYR A 23 -14.92 -0.01 5.59
N MET A 24 -13.87 0.37 4.86
CA MET A 24 -13.08 -0.55 4.05
C MET A 24 -11.63 -0.07 4.00
N LEU A 25 -10.69 -0.99 4.15
CA LEU A 25 -9.28 -0.76 3.82
C LEU A 25 -8.99 -1.45 2.50
N TYR A 26 -8.53 -0.70 1.50
CA TYR A 26 -7.88 -1.28 0.33
C TYR A 26 -6.37 -1.31 0.53
N PHE A 27 -5.79 -2.50 0.59
CA PHE A 27 -4.37 -2.73 0.75
C PHE A 27 -3.76 -3.16 -0.58
N ASN A 28 -2.97 -2.29 -1.19
CA ASN A 28 -2.22 -2.56 -2.40
C ASN A 28 -0.80 -3.03 -2.05
N TYR A 29 -0.47 -4.30 -2.30
CA TYR A 29 0.93 -4.73 -2.33
C TYR A 29 1.50 -4.48 -3.72
N ASP A 30 2.26 -3.41 -3.83
CA ASP A 30 2.84 -2.95 -5.08
C ASP A 30 4.17 -3.65 -5.35
N ASN A 31 4.12 -4.63 -6.24
CA ASN A 31 5.27 -5.35 -6.75
C ASN A 31 5.74 -4.82 -8.13
N GLU A 32 5.15 -3.73 -8.63
CA GLU A 32 5.59 -3.01 -9.83
C GLU A 32 5.45 -3.74 -11.18
N ALA A 33 4.65 -4.80 -11.27
CA ALA A 33 4.32 -5.50 -12.52
C ALA A 33 3.10 -6.40 -12.31
N PHE A 34 2.54 -6.97 -13.39
CA PHE A 34 1.70 -8.17 -13.26
C PHE A 34 2.61 -9.40 -13.08
N MET A 35 3.04 -9.68 -11.85
CA MET A 35 3.93 -10.78 -11.51
C MET A 35 3.31 -12.15 -11.74
N ASN A 36 2.05 -12.34 -11.34
CA ASN A 36 1.39 -13.65 -11.42
C ASN A 36 1.30 -14.15 -12.87
N THR A 37 0.94 -13.27 -13.79
CA THR A 37 0.69 -13.63 -15.20
C THR A 37 1.97 -13.66 -16.05
N GLY A 38 3.15 -13.52 -15.45
CA GLY A 38 4.43 -13.59 -16.16
C GLY A 38 5.21 -12.28 -16.21
N ILE A 39 5.13 -11.43 -15.19
CA ILE A 39 5.93 -10.20 -15.04
C ILE A 39 5.68 -9.23 -16.22
N GLN A 40 4.41 -8.99 -16.57
CA GLN A 40 4.05 -8.00 -17.58
C GLN A 40 4.16 -6.57 -17.02
N GLU A 41 4.48 -5.62 -17.89
CA GLU A 41 4.43 -4.20 -17.58
C GLU A 41 3.04 -3.77 -17.10
N SER A 42 3.02 -2.90 -16.09
CA SER A 42 1.82 -2.25 -15.56
C SER A 42 2.02 -0.72 -15.46
N GLY A 43 0.96 0.01 -15.10
CA GLY A 43 1.07 1.41 -14.68
C GLY A 43 1.99 1.60 -13.47
N SER A 44 2.22 0.55 -12.68
CA SER A 44 3.11 0.57 -11.51
C SER A 44 4.57 0.25 -11.82
N THR A 45 4.87 -0.24 -13.02
CA THR A 45 6.24 -0.47 -13.45
C THR A 45 6.97 0.88 -13.57
N PRO A 46 8.18 1.04 -13.00
CA PRO A 46 8.98 2.25 -13.13
C PRO A 46 9.81 2.30 -14.42
N PHE A 47 10.24 3.51 -14.79
CA PHE A 47 11.14 3.74 -15.91
C PHE A 47 12.36 2.82 -15.87
N GLY A 48 12.75 2.31 -17.03
CA GLY A 48 13.94 1.50 -17.24
C GLY A 48 13.84 0.06 -16.71
N ALA A 49 12.72 -0.33 -16.09
CA ALA A 49 12.53 -1.71 -15.65
C ALA A 49 12.23 -2.62 -16.85
N SER A 50 12.93 -3.75 -16.92
CA SER A 50 12.64 -4.80 -17.89
C SER A 50 11.52 -5.71 -17.38
N THR A 51 10.48 -5.86 -18.20
CA THR A 51 9.37 -6.79 -18.00
C THR A 51 9.27 -7.75 -19.20
N THR A 52 8.32 -8.68 -19.22
CA THR A 52 8.13 -9.58 -20.38
C THR A 52 7.47 -8.90 -21.58
N THR A 53 6.57 -7.95 -21.33
CA THR A 53 5.91 -7.14 -22.38
C THR A 53 6.65 -5.83 -22.71
N GLY A 54 7.55 -5.38 -21.82
CA GLY A 54 8.48 -4.27 -22.03
C GLY A 54 9.92 -4.72 -21.79
N PRO A 55 10.48 -5.62 -22.62
CA PRO A 55 11.85 -6.09 -22.44
C PRO A 55 12.86 -4.98 -22.69
N SER A 56 13.92 -4.93 -21.90
CA SER A 56 15.03 -4.03 -22.17
C SER A 56 15.94 -4.56 -23.27
N GLY A 57 16.55 -3.64 -24.01
CA GLY A 57 17.46 -3.93 -25.11
C GLY A 57 18.28 -2.70 -25.50
N LYS A 58 19.02 -2.79 -26.61
CA LYS A 58 19.85 -1.68 -27.09
C LYS A 58 19.04 -0.45 -27.51
N ALA A 59 17.85 -0.68 -28.08
CA ALA A 59 16.99 0.38 -28.60
C ALA A 59 16.05 0.97 -27.53
N VAL A 60 15.63 0.16 -26.55
CA VAL A 60 14.63 0.52 -25.55
C VAL A 60 15.14 0.10 -24.18
N PRO A 61 15.27 1.02 -23.21
CA PRO A 61 15.83 0.74 -21.89
C PRO A 61 14.89 -0.07 -20.96
N GLY A 62 13.87 -0.74 -21.48
CA GLY A 62 12.73 -1.26 -20.70
C GLY A 62 11.57 -0.28 -20.76
N LYS A 63 10.78 -0.18 -19.69
CA LYS A 63 9.66 0.78 -19.66
C LYS A 63 10.14 2.21 -19.94
N ILE A 64 9.50 2.88 -20.89
CA ILE A 64 9.73 4.29 -21.23
C ILE A 64 8.91 5.23 -20.33
N GLY A 65 7.71 4.80 -19.93
CA GLY A 65 6.82 5.61 -19.09
C GLY A 65 7.29 5.75 -17.65
N VAL A 66 6.78 6.77 -16.98
CA VAL A 66 6.95 6.96 -15.52
C VAL A 66 5.97 6.06 -14.78
N LYS A 67 6.36 5.62 -13.58
CA LYS A 67 5.46 4.94 -12.65
C LYS A 67 4.30 5.88 -12.29
N GLN A 68 3.07 5.39 -12.39
CA GLN A 68 1.89 6.17 -12.04
C GLN A 68 1.85 6.46 -10.53
N ASP A 69 1.51 7.69 -10.18
CA ASP A 69 1.20 8.11 -8.81
C ASP A 69 -0.32 8.14 -8.61
N ILE A 70 -0.82 7.31 -7.69
CA ILE A 70 -2.27 7.14 -7.48
C ILE A 70 -2.77 7.69 -6.14
N ILE A 71 -1.94 7.67 -5.08
CA ILE A 71 -2.35 8.08 -3.73
C ILE A 71 -2.71 9.56 -3.67
N ASP A 72 -1.89 10.43 -4.25
CA ASP A 72 -2.11 11.88 -4.15
C ASP A 72 -3.39 12.28 -4.88
N GLY A 73 -3.69 11.64 -6.03
CA GLY A 73 -4.96 11.81 -6.73
C GLY A 73 -6.17 11.41 -5.89
N PHE A 74 -6.06 10.34 -5.10
CA PHE A 74 -7.14 9.91 -4.20
C PHE A 74 -7.46 10.95 -3.12
N ALA A 75 -6.49 11.75 -2.70
CA ALA A 75 -6.71 12.81 -1.70
C ALA A 75 -7.70 13.88 -2.15
N PHE A 76 -7.95 14.01 -3.46
CA PHE A 76 -8.77 15.07 -4.06
C PHE A 76 -10.02 14.54 -4.77
N LEU A 77 -10.46 13.31 -4.48
CA LEU A 77 -11.67 12.72 -5.08
C LEU A 77 -13.00 13.18 -4.42
N GLY A 78 -12.97 14.19 -3.54
CA GLY A 78 -14.17 14.68 -2.84
C GLY A 78 -14.69 13.74 -1.75
N MET A 79 -13.82 12.89 -1.18
CA MET A 79 -14.17 12.06 -0.02
C MET A 79 -14.35 12.93 1.23
N LYS A 80 -15.39 12.69 2.03
CA LYS A 80 -15.58 13.39 3.31
C LYS A 80 -14.52 12.98 4.32
N SER A 81 -14.19 11.69 4.41
CA SER A 81 -13.13 11.21 5.29
C SER A 81 -12.40 9.98 4.73
N ALA A 82 -11.09 9.97 4.89
CA ALA A 82 -10.25 8.84 4.50
C ALA A 82 -8.87 8.86 5.20
N PHE A 83 -8.21 7.70 5.19
CA PHE A 83 -6.78 7.58 5.50
C PHE A 83 -6.03 6.95 4.31
N LEU A 84 -5.03 7.63 3.79
CA LEU A 84 -4.20 7.15 2.68
C LEU A 84 -2.74 7.10 3.13
N ALA A 85 -1.98 6.07 2.78
CA ALA A 85 -0.55 6.05 3.11
C ALA A 85 0.29 5.15 2.21
N THR A 86 1.57 5.49 2.09
CA THR A 86 2.60 4.55 1.61
C THR A 86 3.31 3.88 2.78
N VAL A 87 3.69 2.62 2.60
CA VAL A 87 4.44 1.82 3.57
C VAL A 87 5.54 1.02 2.87
N SER A 88 6.52 0.55 3.64
CA SER A 88 7.57 -0.36 3.19
C SER A 88 7.81 -1.41 4.26
N THR A 89 7.99 -2.67 3.86
CA THR A 89 8.20 -3.77 4.80
C THR A 89 9.51 -3.66 5.59
N ALA A 90 10.44 -2.82 5.13
CA ALA A 90 11.67 -2.50 5.85
C ALA A 90 11.45 -1.63 7.11
N TYR A 91 10.27 -1.02 7.26
CA TYR A 91 9.91 -0.15 8.38
C TYR A 91 8.63 -0.67 9.08
N PRO A 92 8.71 -1.82 9.79
CA PRO A 92 7.54 -2.52 10.29
C PRO A 92 6.69 -1.71 11.28
N MET A 93 7.32 -0.84 12.08
CA MET A 93 6.59 -0.02 13.07
C MET A 93 5.74 1.07 12.40
N ASP A 94 6.29 1.72 11.36
CA ASP A 94 5.54 2.66 10.51
C ASP A 94 4.42 1.92 9.76
N PHE A 95 4.73 0.77 9.17
CA PHE A 95 3.77 -0.05 8.45
C PHE A 95 2.59 -0.44 9.35
N ILE A 96 2.85 -1.14 10.45
CA ILE A 96 1.81 -1.65 11.35
C ILE A 96 1.03 -0.49 11.97
N GLY A 97 1.71 0.60 12.35
CA GLY A 97 1.06 1.79 12.91
C GLY A 97 0.07 2.43 11.95
N LYS A 98 0.43 2.53 10.66
CA LYS A 98 -0.46 3.03 9.60
C LYS A 98 -1.62 2.09 9.33
N ILE A 99 -1.44 0.76 9.41
CA ILE A 99 -2.57 -0.18 9.33
C ILE A 99 -3.55 0.09 10.49
N VAL A 100 -3.05 0.21 11.72
CA VAL A 100 -3.90 0.48 12.89
C VAL A 100 -4.63 1.82 12.73
N GLU A 101 -3.92 2.88 12.32
CA GLU A 101 -4.56 4.18 12.10
C GLU A 101 -5.57 4.16 10.96
N ALA A 102 -5.28 3.48 9.86
CA ALA A 102 -6.22 3.28 8.76
C ALA A 102 -7.53 2.65 9.25
N LEU A 103 -7.44 1.57 10.03
CA LEU A 103 -8.62 0.87 10.55
C LEU A 103 -9.39 1.70 11.59
N LYS A 104 -8.71 2.59 12.31
CA LYS A 104 -9.32 3.48 13.32
C LYS A 104 -9.77 4.85 12.79
N THR A 105 -9.55 5.14 11.51
CA THR A 105 -9.97 6.40 10.86
C THR A 105 -11.31 6.21 10.15
N PRO A 106 -12.31 7.08 10.35
CA PRO A 106 -13.61 6.96 9.68
C PRO A 106 -13.50 7.10 8.16
N GLY A 107 -14.39 6.42 7.44
CA GLY A 107 -14.48 6.50 5.98
C GLY A 107 -13.63 5.47 5.24
N ALA A 108 -12.99 5.90 4.16
CA ALA A 108 -12.17 5.05 3.31
C ALA A 108 -10.77 4.87 3.88
N ALA A 109 -10.12 3.75 3.61
CA ALA A 109 -8.68 3.66 3.79
C ALA A 109 -7.99 3.02 2.58
N PHE A 110 -6.82 3.53 2.22
CA PHE A 110 -5.96 2.98 1.17
C PHE A 110 -4.52 2.95 1.64
N ILE A 111 -3.88 1.79 1.59
CA ILE A 111 -2.45 1.67 1.92
C ILE A 111 -1.72 1.01 0.77
N GLN A 112 -0.63 1.63 0.36
CA GLN A 112 0.24 1.13 -0.69
C GLN A 112 1.60 0.69 -0.13
N ALA A 113 1.87 -0.60 -0.20
CA ALA A 113 3.11 -1.19 0.26
C ALA A 113 4.02 -1.50 -0.92
N LEU A 114 5.22 -0.92 -0.98
CA LEU A 114 6.22 -1.44 -1.92
C LEU A 114 6.68 -2.82 -1.44
N THR A 115 6.55 -3.79 -2.32
CA THR A 115 6.87 -5.19 -2.04
C THR A 115 7.74 -5.77 -3.14
N SER A 116 9.03 -5.95 -2.87
CA SER A 116 9.91 -6.60 -3.83
C SER A 116 9.45 -8.04 -4.15
N CYS A 117 9.58 -8.42 -5.42
CA CYS A 117 9.29 -9.76 -5.90
C CYS A 117 10.61 -10.39 -6.39
N ASP A 118 11.12 -11.41 -5.68
CA ASP A 118 12.42 -12.03 -6.01
C ASP A 118 12.48 -12.52 -7.46
N ARG A 119 11.38 -13.12 -7.94
CA ARG A 119 11.25 -13.65 -9.30
C ARG A 119 11.20 -12.53 -10.34
N GLY A 120 10.34 -11.54 -10.13
CA GLY A 120 10.12 -10.46 -11.09
C GLY A 120 11.27 -9.45 -11.14
N TRP A 121 11.79 -9.09 -9.97
CA TRP A 121 12.88 -8.12 -9.83
C TRP A 121 14.24 -8.80 -10.00
N ARG A 122 14.28 -10.13 -10.00
CA ARG A 122 15.45 -10.98 -10.25
C ARG A 122 16.55 -10.72 -9.22
N HIS A 123 16.22 -10.91 -7.95
CA HIS A 123 17.14 -10.80 -6.82
C HIS A 123 17.03 -12.04 -5.90
N PRO A 124 18.06 -12.36 -5.10
CA PRO A 124 17.98 -13.45 -4.14
C PRO A 124 17.10 -13.10 -2.94
N VAL A 125 16.56 -14.14 -2.29
CA VAL A 125 15.57 -14.03 -1.20
C VAL A 125 16.09 -13.39 0.08
N ASN A 126 17.41 -13.41 0.30
CA ASN A 126 18.05 -12.92 1.52
C ASN A 126 18.28 -11.40 1.51
N ILE A 127 17.98 -10.69 0.41
CA ILE A 127 18.22 -9.24 0.30
C ILE A 127 16.94 -8.40 0.17
N THR A 128 15.75 -8.99 0.27
CA THR A 128 14.44 -8.31 0.21
C THR A 128 14.38 -7.07 1.11
N THR A 129 14.75 -7.21 2.39
CA THR A 129 14.74 -6.08 3.34
C THR A 129 15.72 -4.99 2.93
N LYS A 130 16.90 -5.35 2.39
CA LYS A 130 17.90 -4.38 1.90
C LYS A 130 17.34 -3.58 0.72
N ILE A 131 16.72 -4.26 -0.25
CA ILE A 131 16.09 -3.64 -1.43
C ILE A 131 14.98 -2.67 -1.01
N ASN A 132 14.04 -3.11 -0.17
CA ASN A 132 12.93 -2.26 0.29
C ASN A 132 13.39 -1.10 1.19
N LYS A 133 14.54 -1.24 1.85
CA LYS A 133 15.16 -0.16 2.62
C LYS A 133 15.81 0.89 1.70
N LEU A 134 16.57 0.44 0.70
CA LEU A 134 17.23 1.32 -0.27
C LEU A 134 16.22 2.08 -1.15
N SER A 135 15.09 1.48 -1.50
CA SER A 135 14.03 2.18 -2.24
C SER A 135 13.49 3.39 -1.46
N VAL A 136 13.33 3.26 -0.15
CA VAL A 136 12.89 4.37 0.71
C VAL A 136 14.03 5.36 0.92
N ASP A 137 15.22 4.88 1.27
CA ASP A 137 16.36 5.73 1.62
C ASP A 137 16.88 6.56 0.43
N SER A 138 16.74 6.05 -0.80
CA SER A 138 17.04 6.80 -2.03
C SER A 138 15.99 7.85 -2.39
N GLY A 139 14.79 7.78 -1.80
CA GLY A 139 13.65 8.62 -2.17
C GLY A 139 12.78 8.04 -3.30
N PHE A 140 13.13 6.89 -3.88
CA PHE A 140 12.33 6.22 -4.91
C PHE A 140 10.91 5.89 -4.40
N TRP A 141 10.81 5.51 -3.13
CA TRP A 141 9.55 5.23 -2.44
C TRP A 141 9.38 6.10 -1.19
N PRO A 142 8.82 7.32 -1.32
CA PRO A 142 8.59 8.19 -0.17
C PRO A 142 7.57 7.55 0.78
N LEU A 143 7.83 7.63 2.09
CA LEU A 143 6.89 7.21 3.13
C LEU A 143 6.14 8.41 3.67
N TYR A 144 4.83 8.43 3.46
CA TYR A 144 3.96 9.52 3.89
C TYR A 144 2.53 9.01 4.16
N SER A 145 1.73 9.84 4.81
CA SER A 145 0.33 9.59 5.09
C SER A 145 -0.50 10.84 4.83
N ILE A 146 -1.77 10.63 4.46
CA ILE A 146 -2.77 11.65 4.18
C ILE A 146 -4.00 11.31 5.01
N ARG A 147 -4.46 12.28 5.80
CA ARG A 147 -5.74 12.21 6.51
C ARG A 147 -6.71 13.15 5.82
N ILE A 148 -7.89 12.67 5.44
CA ILE A 148 -8.95 13.52 4.90
C ILE A 148 -10.02 13.69 5.97
N LYS A 149 -10.33 14.94 6.30
CA LYS A 149 -11.40 15.31 7.21
C LYS A 149 -12.22 16.44 6.61
N ASP A 150 -13.53 16.22 6.52
CA ASP A 150 -14.49 17.16 5.93
C ASP A 150 -14.06 17.64 4.54
N GLY A 151 -13.56 16.70 3.71
CA GLY A 151 -13.09 16.98 2.35
C GLY A 151 -11.71 17.62 2.25
N LYS A 152 -11.04 17.90 3.37
CA LYS A 152 -9.73 18.56 3.40
C LYS A 152 -8.62 17.56 3.71
N PRO A 153 -7.61 17.39 2.83
CA PRO A 153 -6.48 16.53 3.10
C PRO A 153 -5.46 17.21 4.01
N THR A 154 -4.80 16.42 4.86
CA THR A 154 -3.66 16.80 5.67
C THR A 154 -2.53 15.81 5.46
N TYR A 155 -1.38 16.28 4.99
CA TYR A 155 -0.22 15.45 4.65
C TYR A 155 0.78 15.40 5.81
N ALA A 156 1.46 14.26 5.95
CA ALA A 156 2.63 14.12 6.83
C ALA A 156 3.64 13.18 6.19
N ILE A 157 4.93 13.55 6.22
CA ILE A 157 6.01 12.67 5.81
C ILE A 157 6.46 11.81 7.00
N ASN A 158 6.77 10.54 6.78
CA ASN A 158 7.16 9.62 7.84
C ASN A 158 8.65 9.28 7.84
N ARG A 159 9.36 9.69 6.79
CA ARG A 159 10.82 9.53 6.69
C ARG A 159 11.41 10.60 5.79
N LYS A 160 12.49 11.24 6.25
CA LYS A 160 13.19 12.27 5.48
C LYS A 160 13.81 11.68 4.22
N ILE A 161 13.64 12.38 3.11
CA ILE A 161 14.22 12.06 1.81
C ILE A 161 15.61 12.69 1.72
N LYS A 162 16.63 11.90 1.37
CA LYS A 162 18.03 12.36 1.26
C LYS A 162 18.38 12.67 -0.19
N PHE A 163 17.94 13.83 -0.68
CA PHE A 163 18.10 14.23 -2.08
C PHE A 163 19.56 14.20 -2.56
N ASP A 164 20.50 14.57 -1.69
CA ASP A 164 21.96 14.56 -1.92
C ASP A 164 22.53 13.14 -2.12
N LYS A 165 21.87 12.13 -1.53
CA LYS A 165 22.26 10.72 -1.62
C LYS A 165 21.42 9.90 -2.59
N THR A 166 20.40 10.48 -3.23
CA THR A 166 19.50 9.75 -4.13
C THR A 166 20.24 8.99 -5.21
N LYS A 167 21.15 9.64 -5.97
CA LYS A 167 21.84 8.97 -7.08
C LYS A 167 22.69 7.78 -6.63
N GLU A 168 23.44 7.94 -5.54
CA GLU A 168 24.29 6.89 -4.95
C GLU A 168 23.45 5.69 -4.51
N LEU A 169 22.45 5.94 -3.66
CA LEU A 169 21.60 4.89 -3.07
C LEU A 169 20.69 4.22 -4.12
N LEU A 170 20.20 5.00 -5.10
CA LEU A 170 19.39 4.47 -6.19
C LEU A 170 20.25 3.59 -7.11
N THR A 171 21.47 3.99 -7.43
CA THR A 171 22.37 3.14 -8.23
C THR A 171 22.66 1.82 -7.53
N GLU A 172 22.88 1.84 -6.21
CA GLU A 172 23.00 0.60 -5.42
C GLU A 172 21.71 -0.23 -5.52
N TYR A 173 20.53 0.37 -5.28
CA TYR A 173 19.23 -0.29 -5.40
C TYR A 173 19.05 -0.99 -6.76
N LEU A 174 19.32 -0.30 -7.86
CA LEU A 174 19.23 -0.85 -9.22
C LEU A 174 20.19 -2.02 -9.44
N SER A 175 21.42 -1.92 -8.91
CA SER A 175 22.45 -2.96 -9.08
C SER A 175 22.10 -4.31 -8.45
N LEU A 176 21.20 -4.32 -7.46
CA LEU A 176 20.75 -5.52 -6.76
C LEU A 176 19.69 -6.32 -7.53
N MET A 177 19.15 -5.76 -8.62
CA MET A 177 18.00 -6.32 -9.33
C MET A 177 18.34 -6.62 -10.80
N GLY A 178 18.14 -7.86 -11.22
CA GLY A 178 18.36 -8.26 -12.60
C GLY A 178 17.44 -7.56 -13.62
N ARG A 179 16.29 -7.00 -13.20
CA ARG A 179 15.40 -6.20 -14.08
C ARG A 179 15.99 -4.87 -14.53
N TYR A 180 17.10 -4.42 -13.93
CA TYR A 180 17.82 -3.18 -14.28
C TYR A 180 19.27 -3.42 -14.72
N ARG A 181 19.66 -4.69 -14.94
CA ARG A 181 21.06 -5.04 -15.25
C ARG A 181 21.62 -4.24 -16.44
N HIS A 182 20.80 -3.96 -17.44
CA HIS A 182 21.16 -3.20 -18.64
C HIS A 182 21.41 -1.71 -18.39
N LEU A 183 20.95 -1.15 -17.27
CA LEU A 183 21.25 0.24 -16.87
C LEU A 183 22.58 0.34 -16.13
N VAL A 184 22.94 -0.70 -15.38
CA VAL A 184 24.14 -0.69 -14.52
C VAL A 184 25.34 -1.42 -15.13
N LYS A 185 25.11 -2.28 -16.15
CA LYS A 185 26.15 -3.07 -16.81
C LYS A 185 25.88 -3.22 -18.33
N PRO A 186 26.57 -2.44 -19.21
CA PRO A 186 27.45 -1.31 -18.86
C PRO A 186 26.66 -0.19 -18.18
N ARG A 187 27.34 0.64 -17.40
CA ARG A 187 26.70 1.73 -16.65
C ARG A 187 26.24 2.83 -17.61
N ARG A 188 24.94 3.08 -17.65
CA ARG A 188 24.24 4.06 -18.50
C ARG A 188 23.85 5.27 -17.65
N GLU A 189 24.81 6.18 -17.46
CA GLU A 189 24.63 7.39 -16.65
C GLU A 189 23.45 8.23 -17.13
N ASP A 190 23.26 8.34 -18.45
CA ASP A 190 22.14 9.05 -19.08
C ASP A 190 20.78 8.60 -18.55
N LEU A 191 20.54 7.29 -18.51
CA LEU A 191 19.27 6.71 -18.08
C LEU A 191 19.13 6.68 -16.55
N ILE A 192 20.24 6.55 -15.82
CA ILE A 192 20.24 6.64 -14.36
C ILE A 192 19.91 8.06 -13.93
N ASP A 193 20.47 9.08 -14.57
CA ASP A 193 20.20 10.49 -14.28
C ASP A 193 18.76 10.88 -14.64
N GLU A 194 18.21 10.33 -15.72
CA GLU A 194 16.80 10.46 -16.05
C GLU A 194 15.91 9.89 -14.93
N LEU A 195 16.19 8.66 -14.46
CA LEU A 195 15.44 8.08 -13.36
C LEU A 195 15.60 8.88 -12.06
N VAL A 196 16.80 9.39 -11.75
CA VAL A 196 17.03 10.26 -10.58
C VAL A 196 16.18 11.52 -10.69
N SER A 197 16.10 12.14 -11.87
CA SER A 197 15.25 13.31 -12.12
C SER A 197 13.77 13.00 -11.85
N MET A 198 13.26 11.86 -12.34
CA MET A 198 11.89 11.42 -12.07
C MET A 198 11.62 11.18 -10.57
N VAL A 199 12.57 10.53 -9.87
CA VAL A 199 12.49 10.31 -8.41
C VAL A 199 12.48 11.64 -7.66
N HIS A 200 13.34 12.58 -8.04
CA HIS A 200 13.36 13.93 -7.45
C HIS A 200 12.07 14.69 -7.73
N ALA A 201 11.55 14.65 -8.95
CA ALA A 201 10.29 15.30 -9.30
C ALA A 201 9.14 14.79 -8.42
N ARG A 202 8.99 13.46 -8.31
CA ARG A 202 8.00 12.83 -7.43
C ARG A 202 8.18 13.22 -5.97
N ALA A 203 9.39 13.10 -5.45
CA ALA A 203 9.70 13.43 -4.06
C ALA A 203 9.42 14.91 -3.75
N ASN A 204 9.77 15.82 -4.66
CA ASN A 204 9.50 17.25 -4.53
C ASN A 204 8.00 17.54 -4.53
N ASN A 205 7.19 16.86 -5.36
CA ASN A 205 5.74 17.01 -5.33
C ASN A 205 5.16 16.63 -3.96
N VAL A 206 5.58 15.50 -3.39
CA VAL A 206 5.15 15.07 -2.05
C VAL A 206 5.56 16.07 -0.97
N VAL A 207 6.82 16.54 -1.00
CA VAL A 207 7.32 17.55 -0.06
C VAL A 207 6.52 18.85 -0.19
N GLY A 208 6.25 19.32 -1.41
CA GLY A 208 5.42 20.51 -1.64
C GLY A 208 3.98 20.34 -1.13
N LEU A 209 3.39 19.15 -1.26
CA LEU A 209 2.08 18.84 -0.68
C LEU A 209 2.13 18.83 0.86
N VAL A 210 3.21 18.35 1.47
CA VAL A 210 3.42 18.43 2.93
C VAL A 210 3.60 19.88 3.38
N ASP A 211 4.31 20.71 2.61
CA ASP A 211 4.47 22.13 2.90
C ASP A 211 3.13 22.89 2.83
N GLN A 212 2.30 22.56 1.84
CA GLN A 212 1.04 23.26 1.58
C GLN A 212 -0.13 22.76 2.44
N PHE A 213 -0.24 21.45 2.64
CA PHE A 213 -1.38 20.79 3.29
C PHE A 213 -1.02 20.10 4.60
N GLY A 214 0.23 20.18 5.05
CA GLY A 214 0.63 19.57 6.31
C GLY A 214 0.12 20.33 7.55
N ASP A 215 -0.01 19.62 8.66
CA ASP A 215 -0.25 20.22 9.97
C ASP A 215 1.08 20.81 10.49
N PRO A 216 1.21 22.14 10.67
CA PRO A 216 2.48 22.76 11.08
C PRO A 216 3.10 22.18 12.36
N GLU A 217 2.30 21.57 13.24
CA GLU A 217 2.78 20.95 14.48
C GLU A 217 3.11 19.45 14.32
N GLY A 218 2.95 18.87 13.13
CA GLY A 218 3.11 17.44 12.91
C GLY A 218 3.33 17.04 11.45
N GLN A 219 4.05 17.84 10.67
CA GLN A 219 4.38 17.52 9.27
C GLN A 219 5.32 16.30 9.15
N PHE A 220 6.10 16.00 10.19
CA PHE A 220 6.90 14.77 10.27
C PHE A 220 6.34 13.82 11.32
N GLU A 221 5.94 12.61 10.93
CA GLU A 221 5.28 11.67 11.83
C GLU A 221 6.01 10.34 11.97
N THR A 222 6.10 9.86 13.21
CA THR A 222 6.61 8.51 13.50
C THR A 222 5.61 7.73 14.33
N TYR A 223 5.48 6.44 14.05
CA TYR A 223 4.61 5.56 14.83
C TYR A 223 5.40 4.87 15.94
N LYS A 224 4.83 4.91 17.14
CA LYS A 224 5.39 4.26 18.32
C LYS A 224 4.51 3.08 18.72
N ILE A 225 5.12 1.89 18.70
CA ILE A 225 4.51 0.63 19.15
C ILE A 225 5.55 -0.07 20.04
N LYS A 226 5.14 -0.74 21.12
CA LYS A 226 6.06 -1.61 21.86
C LYS A 226 6.09 -2.98 21.21
N LEU A 227 7.28 -3.52 20.95
CA LEU A 227 7.44 -4.85 20.31
C LEU A 227 6.72 -5.97 21.07
N THR A 228 6.71 -5.89 22.41
CA THR A 228 6.03 -6.86 23.28
C THR A 228 4.51 -6.83 23.18
N GLU A 229 3.95 -5.79 22.56
CA GLU A 229 2.49 -5.63 22.38
C GLU A 229 2.03 -6.11 21.00
N LEU A 230 2.97 -6.47 20.11
CA LEU A 230 2.61 -7.03 18.80
C LEU A 230 2.10 -8.46 18.98
N PRO A 231 0.88 -8.78 18.52
CA PRO A 231 0.36 -10.12 18.62
C PRO A 231 1.07 -11.06 17.64
N ASN A 232 1.13 -12.34 18.01
CA ASN A 232 1.33 -13.39 17.01
C ASN A 232 0.09 -13.42 16.11
N GLN A 233 0.27 -13.10 14.83
CA GLN A 233 -0.85 -13.05 13.90
C GLN A 233 -1.44 -14.45 13.68
N LYS A 234 -2.77 -14.54 13.65
CA LYS A 234 -3.56 -15.77 13.50
C LYS A 234 -4.42 -15.76 12.23
N ILE A 235 -4.38 -14.68 11.45
CA ILE A 235 -5.25 -14.46 10.30
C ILE A 235 -4.79 -15.32 9.11
N ILE A 236 -3.48 -15.42 8.89
CA ILE A 236 -2.90 -16.19 7.80
C ILE A 236 -2.10 -17.36 8.38
N SER A 237 -2.50 -18.58 8.02
CA SER A 237 -1.81 -19.81 8.40
C SER A 237 -0.42 -19.91 7.75
N PRO A 238 0.55 -20.53 8.43
CA PRO A 238 1.83 -20.88 7.82
C PRO A 238 1.64 -21.93 6.72
N GLY A 239 2.64 -22.10 5.85
CA GLY A 239 2.61 -23.10 4.77
C GLY A 239 1.95 -22.63 3.48
N HIS A 240 1.61 -21.35 3.37
CA HIS A 240 1.08 -20.75 2.13
C HIS A 240 2.07 -20.82 0.96
N GLY A 241 1.56 -20.69 -0.27
CA GLY A 241 2.32 -20.84 -1.51
C GLY A 241 3.23 -19.68 -1.91
N LEU A 242 3.31 -18.59 -1.15
CA LEU A 242 4.15 -17.43 -1.51
C LEU A 242 5.63 -17.83 -1.53
N CYS A 243 6.38 -17.25 -2.46
CA CYS A 243 7.82 -17.44 -2.55
C CYS A 243 8.52 -17.07 -1.23
N GLN A 244 9.50 -17.88 -0.82
CA GLN A 244 10.30 -17.60 0.36
C GLN A 244 11.01 -16.25 0.21
N GLY A 245 10.94 -15.40 1.24
CA GLY A 245 11.57 -14.08 1.23
C GLY A 245 10.87 -13.01 0.38
N CYS A 246 9.75 -13.34 -0.28
CA CYS A 246 9.01 -12.36 -1.08
C CYS A 246 8.45 -11.22 -0.22
N GLY A 247 8.57 -9.99 -0.71
CA GLY A 247 8.07 -8.80 -0.04
C GLY A 247 6.56 -8.85 0.22
N ALA A 248 5.78 -9.49 -0.66
CA ALA A 248 4.34 -9.64 -0.48
C ALA A 248 3.99 -10.45 0.78
N GLY A 249 4.70 -11.56 1.05
CA GLY A 249 4.47 -12.36 2.26
C GLY A 249 4.80 -11.60 3.54
N ILE A 250 5.88 -10.82 3.53
CA ILE A 250 6.24 -9.95 4.66
C ILE A 250 5.18 -8.87 4.87
N ALA A 251 4.70 -8.25 3.79
CA ALA A 251 3.68 -7.21 3.84
C ALA A 251 2.33 -7.75 4.36
N LEU A 252 1.89 -8.91 3.89
CA LEU A 252 0.66 -9.57 4.36
C LEU A 252 0.77 -9.97 5.84
N LYS A 253 1.95 -10.39 6.31
CA LYS A 253 2.20 -10.62 7.73
C LYS A 253 2.10 -9.34 8.56
N GLN A 254 2.71 -8.24 8.11
CA GLN A 254 2.63 -6.94 8.81
C GLN A 254 1.20 -6.37 8.79
N LEU A 255 0.48 -6.53 7.68
CA LEU A 255 -0.94 -6.22 7.55
C LEU A 255 -1.76 -7.02 8.57
N ALA A 256 -1.59 -8.34 8.63
CA ALA A 256 -2.31 -9.21 9.55
C ALA A 256 -2.06 -8.85 11.02
N ILE A 257 -0.83 -8.49 11.39
CA ILE A 257 -0.51 -8.01 12.74
C ILE A 257 -1.30 -6.73 13.06
N GLY A 258 -1.27 -5.73 12.17
CA GLY A 258 -1.98 -4.48 12.36
C GLY A 258 -3.51 -4.65 12.43
N ILE A 259 -4.07 -5.51 11.58
CA ILE A 259 -5.49 -5.87 11.64
C ILE A 259 -5.81 -6.52 12.99
N GLN A 260 -5.02 -7.49 13.42
CA GLN A 260 -5.29 -8.23 14.65
C GLN A 260 -5.22 -7.35 15.90
N MET A 261 -4.40 -6.29 15.90
CA MET A 261 -4.38 -5.30 16.98
C MET A 261 -5.70 -4.52 17.11
N VAL A 262 -6.48 -4.39 16.04
CA VAL A 262 -7.74 -3.62 16.00
C VAL A 262 -8.97 -4.52 16.04
N ALA A 263 -8.99 -5.55 15.20
CA ALA A 263 -10.17 -6.37 14.90
C ALA A 263 -10.10 -7.78 15.48
N GLY A 264 -8.97 -8.18 16.08
CA GLY A 264 -8.72 -9.59 16.39
C GLY A 264 -8.81 -10.44 15.12
N THR A 265 -9.78 -11.34 15.07
CA THR A 265 -10.11 -12.15 13.87
C THR A 265 -11.43 -11.74 13.21
N ASN A 266 -12.09 -10.66 13.66
CA ASN A 266 -13.35 -10.15 13.10
C ASN A 266 -13.08 -9.32 11.83
N VAL A 267 -12.55 -9.98 10.80
CA VAL A 267 -12.17 -9.39 9.53
C VAL A 267 -12.61 -10.28 8.36
N ILE A 268 -13.02 -9.65 7.26
CA ILE A 268 -13.32 -10.30 5.99
C ILE A 268 -12.37 -9.75 4.93
N PHE A 269 -11.77 -10.66 4.16
CA PHE A 269 -10.92 -10.28 3.03
C PHE A 269 -11.66 -10.37 1.70
N THR A 270 -11.43 -9.42 0.80
CA THR A 270 -11.68 -9.60 -0.63
C THR A 270 -10.35 -9.52 -1.34
N ASN A 271 -10.01 -10.50 -2.17
CA ASN A 271 -8.72 -10.55 -2.82
C ASN A 271 -8.92 -10.65 -4.32
N ASN A 272 -8.23 -9.80 -5.07
CA ASN A 272 -8.25 -9.94 -6.51
C ASN A 272 -7.26 -11.02 -6.97
N THR A 273 -7.52 -11.58 -8.15
CA THR A 273 -6.55 -12.46 -8.84
C THR A 273 -5.18 -11.81 -8.81
N SER A 274 -4.21 -12.45 -8.15
CA SER A 274 -2.89 -11.87 -7.90
C SER A 274 -1.99 -12.89 -7.19
N CYS A 275 -0.69 -12.65 -7.06
CA CYS A 275 0.21 -13.55 -6.32
C CYS A 275 -0.26 -13.87 -4.88
N SER A 276 -0.83 -12.87 -4.19
CA SER A 276 -1.43 -13.02 -2.85
C SER A 276 -2.54 -14.06 -2.86
N GLU A 277 -3.45 -13.95 -3.82
CA GLU A 277 -4.60 -14.83 -3.99
C GLU A 277 -4.16 -16.26 -4.31
N VAL A 278 -3.52 -16.49 -5.46
CA VAL A 278 -3.12 -17.86 -5.89
C VAL A 278 -2.23 -18.60 -4.88
N SER A 279 -1.59 -17.87 -3.97
CA SER A 279 -0.75 -18.43 -2.91
C SER A 279 -1.47 -18.71 -1.60
N LEU A 280 -2.57 -18.00 -1.30
CA LEU A 280 -3.32 -18.09 -0.04
C LEU A 280 -4.68 -18.77 -0.18
N SER A 281 -5.23 -18.88 -1.38
CA SER A 281 -6.58 -19.40 -1.66
C SER A 281 -6.61 -20.66 -2.53
N LYS A 282 -5.56 -21.49 -2.47
CA LYS A 282 -5.55 -22.77 -3.19
C LYS A 282 -6.73 -23.66 -2.76
N ASP A 283 -7.38 -24.28 -3.74
CA ASP A 283 -8.48 -25.23 -3.53
C ASP A 283 -8.10 -26.29 -2.48
N ASP A 284 -9.03 -26.55 -1.57
CA ASP A 284 -8.93 -27.50 -0.45
C ASP A 284 -7.82 -27.23 0.59
N VAL A 285 -6.97 -26.21 0.40
CA VAL A 285 -5.90 -25.83 1.34
C VAL A 285 -5.75 -24.31 1.51
N PRO A 286 -6.84 -23.56 1.81
CA PRO A 286 -6.75 -22.12 2.01
C PRO A 286 -5.93 -21.78 3.25
N SER A 287 -5.15 -20.71 3.16
CA SER A 287 -4.30 -20.19 4.25
C SER A 287 -5.01 -19.12 5.09
N TYR A 288 -6.19 -18.64 4.69
CA TYR A 288 -6.96 -17.71 5.49
C TYR A 288 -7.71 -18.43 6.62
N ASN A 289 -7.53 -17.97 7.85
CA ASN A 289 -8.29 -18.44 9.04
C ASN A 289 -9.52 -17.56 9.33
N THR A 290 -9.84 -16.64 8.43
CA THR A 290 -10.98 -15.73 8.49
C THR A 290 -11.73 -15.80 7.15
N PRO A 291 -13.01 -15.38 7.09
CA PRO A 291 -13.73 -15.37 5.83
C PRO A 291 -13.00 -14.54 4.77
N TRP A 292 -12.97 -15.05 3.55
CA TRP A 292 -12.34 -14.40 2.41
C TRP A 292 -13.13 -14.70 1.14
N ALA A 293 -13.03 -13.82 0.15
CA ALA A 293 -13.61 -14.01 -1.17
C ALA A 293 -12.57 -13.69 -2.25
N HIS A 294 -12.39 -14.62 -3.19
CA HIS A 294 -11.69 -14.35 -4.44
C HIS A 294 -12.61 -13.57 -5.38
N HIS A 295 -12.03 -12.61 -6.09
CA HIS A 295 -12.66 -12.01 -7.25
C HIS A 295 -11.63 -11.75 -8.35
N LEU A 296 -12.10 -11.52 -9.57
CA LEU A 296 -11.29 -11.07 -10.70
C LEU A 296 -10.49 -9.79 -10.38
N PHE A 297 -9.50 -9.51 -11.23
CA PHE A 297 -8.53 -8.41 -11.08
C PHE A 297 -9.19 -7.06 -10.73
N GLU A 298 -10.33 -6.79 -11.34
CA GLU A 298 -10.99 -5.49 -11.39
C GLU A 298 -11.80 -5.12 -10.14
N THR A 299 -12.31 -6.08 -9.37
CA THR A 299 -13.51 -5.84 -8.53
C THR A 299 -13.34 -6.11 -7.04
N SER A 300 -12.15 -6.49 -6.55
CA SER A 300 -11.97 -6.73 -5.10
C SER A 300 -12.38 -5.52 -4.23
N ALA A 301 -12.14 -4.30 -4.71
CA ALA A 301 -12.54 -3.07 -4.04
C ALA A 301 -14.06 -2.91 -3.96
N THR A 302 -14.78 -3.19 -5.04
CA THR A 302 -16.25 -3.02 -5.09
C THR A 302 -16.95 -4.12 -4.32
N THR A 303 -16.43 -5.35 -4.34
CA THR A 303 -16.91 -6.44 -3.47
C THR A 303 -16.68 -6.09 -2.00
N GLY A 304 -15.51 -5.55 -1.64
CA GLY A 304 -15.22 -5.12 -0.27
C GLY A 304 -16.17 -4.01 0.22
N ASP A 305 -16.39 -2.98 -0.60
CA ASP A 305 -17.37 -1.92 -0.34
C ASP A 305 -18.80 -2.48 -0.18
N ALA A 306 -19.21 -3.39 -1.06
CA ALA A 306 -20.52 -4.02 -0.98
C ALA A 306 -20.71 -4.79 0.33
N ILE A 307 -19.72 -5.60 0.74
CA ILE A 307 -19.75 -6.34 2.02
C ILE A 307 -19.82 -5.35 3.20
N ALA A 308 -18.95 -4.36 3.23
CA ALA A 308 -18.90 -3.35 4.29
C ALA A 308 -20.23 -2.58 4.42
N THR A 309 -20.85 -2.25 3.29
CA THR A 309 -22.14 -1.57 3.23
C THR A 309 -23.28 -2.50 3.65
N ALA A 310 -23.32 -3.74 3.17
CA ALA A 310 -24.35 -4.71 3.51
C ALA A 310 -24.42 -4.99 5.02
N TYR A 311 -23.28 -5.22 5.69
CA TYR A 311 -23.28 -5.45 7.15
C TYR A 311 -23.83 -4.26 7.94
N ARG A 312 -23.51 -3.03 7.53
CA ARG A 312 -24.05 -1.81 8.16
C ARG A 312 -25.55 -1.70 7.97
N ILE A 313 -26.05 -1.88 6.74
CA ILE A 313 -27.48 -1.85 6.45
C ILE A 313 -28.24 -2.94 7.20
N MET A 314 -27.72 -4.17 7.21
CA MET A 314 -28.33 -5.28 7.95
C MET A 314 -28.36 -5.01 9.46
N GLN A 315 -27.32 -4.39 10.02
CA GLN A 315 -27.32 -3.99 11.43
C GLN A 315 -28.35 -2.89 11.71
N THR A 316 -28.40 -1.84 10.88
CA THR A 316 -29.41 -0.77 10.99
C THR A 316 -30.84 -1.31 10.93
N LYS A 317 -31.12 -2.27 10.04
CA LYS A 317 -32.45 -2.89 9.88
C LYS A 317 -32.75 -3.97 10.93
N GLY A 318 -31.85 -4.22 11.89
CA GLY A 318 -32.03 -5.24 12.93
C GLY A 318 -31.87 -6.69 12.44
N HIS A 319 -31.41 -6.92 11.21
CA HIS A 319 -31.14 -8.25 10.64
C HIS A 319 -29.77 -8.82 11.04
N PHE A 320 -28.87 -8.00 11.59
CA PHE A 320 -27.57 -8.42 12.11
C PHE A 320 -27.33 -7.85 13.51
N LYS A 321 -27.13 -8.72 14.51
CA LYS A 321 -26.94 -8.34 15.93
C LYS A 321 -25.48 -8.39 16.40
N GLY A 322 -24.56 -8.83 15.55
CA GLY A 322 -23.14 -8.96 15.89
C GLY A 322 -22.35 -7.67 15.74
N GLU A 323 -21.07 -7.72 16.10
CA GLU A 323 -20.11 -6.67 15.77
C GLU A 323 -19.81 -6.70 14.26
N ILE A 324 -19.90 -5.55 13.59
CA ILE A 324 -19.63 -5.46 12.15
C ILE A 324 -18.15 -5.83 11.88
N PRO A 325 -17.88 -6.81 11.00
CA PRO A 325 -16.50 -7.18 10.67
C PRO A 325 -15.77 -6.04 9.97
N TYR A 326 -14.45 -5.95 10.17
CA TYR A 326 -13.62 -5.10 9.32
C TYR A 326 -13.51 -5.72 7.93
N VAL A 327 -13.48 -4.89 6.89
CA VAL A 327 -13.35 -5.38 5.51
C VAL A 327 -12.03 -4.87 4.93
N VAL A 328 -11.21 -5.82 4.45
CA VAL A 328 -9.91 -5.53 3.84
C VAL A 328 -9.89 -6.08 2.43
N ALA A 329 -9.93 -5.18 1.46
CA ALA A 329 -9.71 -5.52 0.06
C ALA A 329 -8.20 -5.55 -0.22
N ILE A 330 -7.69 -6.65 -0.73
CA ILE A 330 -6.31 -6.80 -1.15
C ILE A 330 -6.25 -6.63 -2.67
N GLY A 331 -5.29 -5.82 -3.10
CA GLY A 331 -4.92 -5.58 -4.48
C GLY A 331 -3.41 -5.61 -4.64
N GLY A 332 -2.93 -5.55 -5.88
CA GLY A 332 -1.51 -5.62 -6.19
C GLY A 332 -1.32 -6.01 -7.64
N ASP A 333 -0.11 -6.41 -7.98
CA ASP A 333 0.12 -7.18 -9.21
C ASP A 333 -0.37 -6.49 -10.49
N GLY A 334 -0.19 -5.16 -10.58
CA GLY A 334 -0.62 -4.32 -11.71
C GLY A 334 -2.11 -3.96 -11.73
N SER A 335 -2.98 -4.78 -11.13
CA SER A 335 -4.43 -4.59 -11.22
C SER A 335 -4.96 -3.33 -10.52
N THR A 336 -4.31 -2.92 -9.42
CA THR A 336 -4.68 -1.71 -8.68
C THR A 336 -4.57 -0.46 -9.55
N TYR A 337 -3.65 -0.49 -10.52
CA TYR A 337 -3.29 0.64 -11.37
C TYR A 337 -4.02 0.64 -12.70
N ASP A 338 -4.16 -0.53 -13.30
CA ASP A 338 -4.68 -0.66 -14.66
C ASP A 338 -6.14 -1.15 -14.61
N ILE A 339 -6.34 -2.48 -14.56
CA ILE A 339 -7.64 -3.14 -14.76
C ILE A 339 -8.70 -2.71 -13.73
N GLY A 340 -8.31 -2.59 -12.45
CA GLY A 340 -9.22 -2.32 -11.34
C GLY A 340 -9.36 -0.85 -10.94
N PHE A 341 -8.62 0.07 -11.56
CA PHE A 341 -8.50 1.44 -11.06
C PHE A 341 -9.85 2.19 -11.01
N GLN A 342 -10.69 2.05 -12.04
CA GLN A 342 -12.02 2.68 -12.09
C GLN A 342 -12.93 2.19 -10.95
N PHE A 343 -12.88 0.90 -10.64
CA PHE A 343 -13.67 0.27 -9.60
C PHE A 343 -13.15 0.63 -8.21
N LEU A 344 -11.83 0.64 -8.03
CA LEU A 344 -11.16 1.13 -6.82
C LEU A 344 -11.54 2.58 -6.52
N LYS A 345 -11.39 3.47 -7.50
CA LYS A 345 -11.76 4.89 -7.37
C LYS A 345 -13.21 5.03 -6.90
N SER A 346 -14.13 4.32 -7.55
CA SER A 346 -15.55 4.35 -7.21
C SER A 346 -15.83 3.83 -5.81
N ALA A 347 -15.20 2.72 -5.41
CA ALA A 347 -15.33 2.15 -4.07
C ALA A 347 -14.83 3.11 -2.99
N LEU A 348 -13.63 3.69 -3.16
CA LEU A 348 -13.05 4.65 -2.21
C LEU A 348 -13.95 5.87 -2.02
N VAL A 349 -14.48 6.46 -3.10
CA VAL A 349 -15.41 7.60 -3.00
C VAL A 349 -16.69 7.19 -2.27
N ARG A 350 -17.24 6.01 -2.56
CA ARG A 350 -18.45 5.53 -1.88
C ARG A 350 -18.22 5.33 -0.39
N VAL A 351 -17.18 4.60 0.01
CA VAL A 351 -16.90 4.42 1.44
C VAL A 351 -16.48 5.73 2.12
N GLY A 352 -15.77 6.62 1.43
CA GLY A 352 -15.28 7.89 1.98
C GLY A 352 -16.37 8.96 2.14
N SER A 353 -17.52 8.82 1.47
CA SER A 353 -18.58 9.83 1.47
C SER A 353 -19.93 9.34 2.00
N PHE A 354 -20.27 8.05 1.88
CA PHE A 354 -21.62 7.54 2.12
C PHE A 354 -21.84 6.92 3.52
N GLY A 355 -21.04 7.30 4.53
CA GLY A 355 -21.29 6.89 5.91
C GLY A 355 -22.67 7.32 6.45
N LEU A 356 -23.22 8.43 5.93
CA LEU A 356 -24.51 9.00 6.33
C LEU A 356 -25.73 8.25 5.76
N MET A 357 -25.56 7.42 4.72
CA MET A 357 -26.69 6.73 4.11
C MET A 357 -27.29 5.68 5.05
N ASN A 358 -26.48 5.01 5.87
CA ASN A 358 -26.97 3.97 6.78
C ASN A 358 -27.88 4.53 7.89
N PRO A 359 -27.56 5.66 8.56
CA PRO A 359 -28.50 6.34 9.46
C PRO A 359 -29.85 6.69 8.85
N LEU A 360 -29.91 6.94 7.53
CA LEU A 360 -31.15 7.28 6.82
C LEU A 360 -31.98 6.05 6.42
N LEU A 361 -31.45 4.83 6.61
CA LEU A 361 -32.11 3.57 6.27
C LEU A 361 -32.77 2.90 7.48
N SER A 362 -32.81 3.57 8.64
CA SER A 362 -33.51 3.11 9.84
C SER A 362 -35.01 3.35 9.81
N ASP A 363 -35.46 4.29 8.98
CA ASP A 363 -36.86 4.58 8.68
C ASP A 363 -37.35 3.70 7.52
#